data_AF-A0A952DAT5-F1
#
_entry.id   AF-A0A952DAT5-F1
#
_cell.length_a   1.000
_cell.length_b   1.000
_cell.length_c   1.000
_cell.angle_alpha   90.00
_cell.angle_beta   90.00
_cell.angle_gamma   90.00
#
_symmetry.space_group_name_H-M   'P 1'
#
loop_
_entity.id
_entity.type
_entity.pdbx_description
1 polymer ?
#
loop_
_entity_poly.entity_id
_entity_poly.type
_entity_poly.pdbx_seq_one_letter_code
_entity_poly.pdbx_strand_id
1 'polypeptide(L)' 'MAYRDPTYSLYRDYLAASHKRLGELYDAKGNTAKAVEHYQKFTDLWKDADPELQPKVREARARLDELRRKGLKG' A
#
# COMPACT_ATOMS: atom_id res chain seq x y z
N MET A 1 -0.33 -18.55 24.69
CA MET A 1 0.38 -18.70 23.41
C MET A 1 -0.60 -18.34 22.30
N ALA A 2 -0.42 -17.19 21.65
CA ALA A 2 -1.31 -16.75 20.58
C ALA A 2 -1.18 -17.71 19.39
N TYR A 3 -2.27 -18.38 19.03
CA TYR A 3 -2.36 -19.22 17.85
C TYR A 3 -2.10 -18.31 16.63
N ARG A 4 -0.90 -18.38 16.05
CA ARG A 4 -0.58 -17.71 14.78
C ARG A 4 -1.26 -18.53 13.68
N ASP A 5 -2.57 -18.37 13.54
CA ASP A 5 -3.37 -19.03 12.51
C ASP A 5 -2.84 -18.62 11.12
N PRO A 6 -2.32 -19.56 10.30
CA PRO A 6 -1.73 -19.27 9.00
C PRO A 6 -2.69 -18.52 8.05
N THR A 7 -4.00 -18.70 8.22
CA THR A 7 -5.02 -18.06 7.38
C THR A 7 -5.05 -16.55 7.55
N TYR A 8 -4.70 -16.05 8.74
CA TYR A 8 -4.68 -14.61 9.03
C TYR A 8 -3.54 -13.88 8.32
N SER A 9 -2.41 -14.57 8.11
CA SER A 9 -1.26 -14.02 7.38
C SER A 9 -1.57 -13.91 5.89
N LEU A 10 -2.12 -14.97 5.29
CA LEU A 10 -2.49 -14.99 3.88
C LEU A 10 -3.54 -13.92 3.55
N TYR A 11 -4.56 -13.77 4.39
CA TYR A 11 -5.58 -12.74 4.18
C TYR A 11 -5.00 -11.32 4.17
N ARG A 12 -4.05 -11.04 5.08
CA ARG A 12 -3.36 -9.74 5.12
C ARG A 12 -2.53 -9.50 3.86
N ASP A 13 -1.85 -10.51 3.35
CA ASP A 13 -1.03 -10.37 2.14
C ASP A 13 -1.86 -10.14 0.88
N TYR A 14 -2.98 -10.87 0.74
CA TYR A 14 -3.92 -10.64 -0.35
C TYR A 14 -4.55 -9.25 -0.28
N LEU A 15 -4.89 -8.78 0.93
CA LEU A 15 -5.46 -7.45 1.13
C LEU A 15 -4.45 -6.35 0.81
N ALA A 16 -3.18 -6.51 1.22
CA ALA A 16 -2.11 -5.59 0.89
C ALA A 16 -1.88 -5.51 -0.62
N ALA A 17 -1.74 -6.66 -1.28
CA ALA A 17 -1.57 -6.72 -2.74
C ALA A 17 -2.75 -6.07 -3.49
N SER A 18 -3.98 -6.28 -3.01
CA SER A 18 -5.19 -5.65 -3.56
C SER A 18 -5.15 -4.13 -3.41
N HIS A 19 -4.75 -3.62 -2.24
CA HIS A 19 -4.59 -2.19 -2.02
C HIS A 19 -3.48 -1.56 -2.87
N LYS A 20 -2.35 -2.24 -3.06
CA LYS A 20 -1.32 -1.78 -4.00
C LYS A 20 -1.90 -1.61 -5.40
N ARG A 21 -2.63 -2.63 -5.88
CA ARG A 21 -3.21 -2.61 -7.22
C ARG A 21 -4.26 -1.51 -7.39
N LEU A 22 -5.09 -1.29 -6.39
CA LEU A 22 -6.07 -0.19 -6.40
C LEU A 22 -5.36 1.18 -6.40
N GLY A 23 -4.29 1.34 -5.63
CA GLY A 23 -3.45 2.54 -5.64
C GLY A 23 -2.94 2.87 -7.04
N GLU A 24 -2.31 1.89 -7.70
CA GLU A 24 -1.82 2.00 -9.08
C GLU A 24 -2.92 2.38 -10.08
N LEU A 25 -4.09 1.75 -9.97
CA LEU A 25 -5.20 2.00 -10.89
C LEU A 25 -5.80 3.41 -10.73
N TYR A 26 -5.95 3.89 -9.50
CA TYR A 26 -6.46 5.25 -9.26
C TYR A 26 -5.43 6.31 -9.61
N ASP A 27 -4.16 6.02 -9.39
CA ASP A 27 -3.03 6.86 -9.79
C ASP A 27 -3.00 7.04 -11.32
N ALA A 28 -3.09 5.94 -12.06
CA ALA A 28 -3.20 5.97 -13.53
C ALA A 28 -4.45 6.73 -14.03
N LYS A 29 -5.54 6.74 -13.26
CA LYS A 29 -6.75 7.52 -13.56
C LYS A 29 -6.67 8.99 -13.13
N GLY A 30 -5.57 9.43 -12.52
CA GLY A 30 -5.42 10.78 -11.97
C GLY A 30 -6.28 11.05 -10.73
N ASN A 31 -6.90 10.03 -10.13
CA ASN A 31 -7.67 10.18 -8.91
C ASN A 31 -6.72 10.13 -7.70
N THR A 32 -6.06 11.26 -7.44
CA THR A 32 -5.05 11.43 -6.39
C THR A 32 -5.58 11.03 -5.01
N ALA A 33 -6.81 11.41 -4.66
CA ALA A 33 -7.38 11.11 -3.34
C ALA A 33 -7.48 9.60 -3.09
N LYS A 34 -8.04 8.84 -4.05
CA LYS A 34 -8.16 7.38 -3.92
C LYS A 34 -6.81 6.67 -4.05
N ALA A 35 -5.90 7.18 -4.89
CA ALA A 35 -4.55 6.64 -4.98
C ALA A 35 -3.82 6.74 -3.65
N VAL A 36 -3.86 7.91 -2.99
CA VAL A 36 -3.28 8.14 -1.66
C VAL A 36 -3.86 7.19 -0.62
N GLU A 37 -5.19 7.03 -0.59
CA GLU A 37 -5.86 6.13 0.36
C GLU A 37 -5.34 4.69 0.25
N HIS A 38 -5.29 4.16 -0.97
CA HIS A 38 -4.93 2.76 -1.19
C HIS A 38 -3.44 2.49 -1.04
N TYR A 39 -2.56 3.40 -1.49
CA TYR A 39 -1.13 3.27 -1.21
C TYR A 39 -0.84 3.33 0.30
N GLN A 40 -1.51 4.19 1.06
CA GLN A 40 -1.36 4.23 2.52
C GLN A 40 -1.72 2.89 3.16
N LYS A 41 -2.90 2.34 2.84
CA LYS A 41 -3.36 1.02 3.35
C LYS A 41 -2.38 -0.10 3.03
N PHE A 42 -1.85 -0.13 1.80
CA PHE A 42 -0.81 -1.08 1.42
C PHE A 42 0.44 -0.95 2.29
N THR A 43 0.96 0.28 2.44
CA THR A 43 2.20 0.52 3.20
C THR A 43 2.06 0.29 4.70
N ASP A 44 0.84 0.35 5.24
CA ASP A 44 0.52 0.05 6.64
C ASP A 44 0.42 -1.46 6.88
N LEU A 45 -0.19 -2.21 5.94
CA LEU A 45 -0.30 -3.66 6.03
C LEU A 45 1.05 -4.35 5.87
N TRP A 46 1.92 -3.81 5.01
CA TRP A 46 3.25 -4.37 4.71
C TRP A 46 4.41 -3.61 5.35
N LYS A 47 4.16 -2.77 6.37
CA LYS A 47 5.25 -2.06 7.07
C LYS A 47 6.32 -3.00 7.64
N ASP A 48 5.89 -4.18 8.11
CA ASP A 48 6.74 -5.21 8.72
C ASP A 48 6.84 -6.47 7.85
N ALA A 49 6.58 -6.35 6.54
CA ALA A 49 6.72 -7.47 5.60
C ALA A 49 8.18 -7.94 5.49
N ASP A 50 8.38 -9.15 4.99
CA ASP A 50 9.70 -9.75 4.84
C ASP A 50 10.67 -8.82 4.09
N PRO A 51 11.98 -8.81 4.43
CA PRO A 51 12.96 -7.90 3.83
C PRO A 51 12.99 -7.90 2.31
N GLU A 52 12.73 -9.06 1.68
CA GLU A 52 12.64 -9.21 0.23
C GLU A 52 11.45 -8.49 -0.42
N LEU A 53 10.39 -8.21 0.35
CA LEU A 53 9.20 -7.48 -0.08
C LEU A 53 9.28 -5.97 0.16
N GLN A 54 10.17 -5.54 1.07
CA GLN A 54 10.37 -4.13 1.42
C GLN A 54 10.71 -3.21 0.24
N PRO A 55 11.40 -3.63 -0.86
CA PRO A 55 11.53 -2.79 -2.05
C PRO A 55 10.19 -2.30 -2.61
N LYS A 56 9.18 -3.17 -2.69
CA LYS A 56 7.83 -2.81 -3.18
C LYS A 56 7.13 -1.82 -2.25
N VAL A 57 7.35 -1.94 -0.94
CA VAL A 57 6.81 -1.01 0.06
C VAL A 57 7.44 0.37 -0.10
N ARG A 58 8.75 0.44 -0.32
CA ARG A 58 9.48 1.70 -0.54
C ARG A 58 9.01 2.42 -1.80
N GLU A 59 8.81 1.69 -2.90
CA GLU A 59 8.27 2.25 -4.15
C GLU A 59 6.89 2.87 -3.94
N ALA A 60 5.98 2.16 -3.27
CA ALA A 60 4.65 2.68 -2.97
C ALA A 60 4.68 3.91 -2.05
N ARG A 61 5.57 3.93 -1.03
CA ARG A 61 5.75 5.11 -0.16
C ARG A 61 6.26 6.31 -0.94
N ALA A 62 7.24 6.12 -1.81
CA ALA A 62 7.77 7.20 -2.64
C ALA A 62 6.67 7.80 -3.53
N ARG A 63 5.83 6.97 -4.13
CA ARG A 63 4.69 7.45 -4.93
C ARG A 63 3.64 8.15 -4.09
N LEU A 64 3.30 7.60 -2.93
CA LEU A 64 2.38 8.21 -1.96
C LEU A 64 2.82 9.63 -1.57
N ASP A 65 4.11 9.83 -1.27
CA ASP A 65 4.66 11.13 -0.90
C ASP A 65 4.64 12.13 -2.07
N GLU A 66 4.88 11.66 -3.29
CA GLU A 66 4.71 12.47 -4.50
C GLU A 66 3.26 12.94 -4.68
N LEU A 67 2.31 12.02 -4.56
CA LEU A 67 0.88 12.31 -4.71
C LEU A 67 0.38 13.29 -3.65
N ARG A 68 0.81 13.12 -2.40
CA ARG A 68 0.48 14.04 -1.30
C ARG A 68 1.02 15.45 -1.57
N ARG A 69 2.27 15.56 -2.03
CA ARG A 69 2.86 16.87 -2.39
C ARG A 69 2.14 17.53 -3.56
N LYS A 70 1.64 16.77 -4.52
CA LYS A 70 0.84 17.30 -5.65
C LYS A 70 -0.53 17.78 -5.19
N GLY A 71 -1.21 17.03 -4.32
CA GLY A 71 -2.54 17.39 -3.80
C GLY A 71 -2.53 18.63 -2.89
N LEU A 72 -1.41 18.93 -2.23
CA LEU A 72 -1.24 20.15 -1.41
C LEU A 72 -0.98 21.43 -2.23
N LYS A 73 -0.71 21.31 -3.53
CA LYS A 73 -0.41 22.44 -4.43
C LYS A 73 -1.58 22.84 -5.33
N GLY A 74 -2.74 22.20 -5.16
CA GLY A 74 -3.97 22.48 -5.89
C GLY A 74 -4.93 23.36 -5.10
#